data_AF-A0A9E3M3D5-F1
#
_entry.id   AF-A0A9E3M3D5-F1
#
_cell.length_a   1.000
_cell.length_b   1.000
_cell.length_c   1.000
_cell.angle_alpha   90.00
_cell.angle_beta   90.00
_cell.angle_gamma   90.00
#
_symmetry.space_group_name_H-M   'P 1'
#
loop_
_entity.id
_entity.type
_entity.pdbx_description
1 polymer ?
#
loop_
_entity_poly.entity_id
_entity_poly.type
_entity_poly.pdbx_seq_one_letter_code
_entity_poly.pdbx_strand_id
1 'polypeptide(L)'
;MFNGVVRGPGLFAILLALAVAVPASVRAETILREDFEDLSLEGKWEKLSGDTTEANFETRPEHVRSGKASYRITALEPEREAYQIHGYQYREADSWIRTWFLPGYDQVYVRWYAKFADDFRQGRQMHWSGLRGCRTDNPNSGFGRAGERPTGTDRFTTSVEPAFTEGHEPPGQMCFYSYWPEMKQSGDGKYWGNRFRADPPFFLERGRWYCFEMMVKLNEPGQRDGEQALWVDGRKIIHEKNFRWRDSEILKLNLWKFGLYIHYSEQDCTYWVDDLVISTDYVGPED
;
A
#
# COMPACT_ATOMS: atom_id res chain seq x y z
N MET A 1 -68.05 53.20 -20.37
CA MET A 1 -66.64 53.05 -20.79
C MET A 1 -65.80 53.57 -19.64
N PHE A 2 -65.38 52.71 -18.71
CA PHE A 2 -64.03 52.05 -18.65
C PHE A 2 -62.92 53.12 -18.70
N ASN A 3 -61.98 53.27 -17.76
CA ASN A 3 -61.50 52.38 -16.70
C ASN A 3 -60.78 53.20 -15.62
N GLY A 4 -60.95 52.81 -14.35
CA GLY A 4 -60.11 53.25 -13.25
C GLY A 4 -58.77 52.51 -13.24
N VAL A 5 -57.71 53.19 -12.83
CA VAL A 5 -56.39 52.58 -12.60
C VAL A 5 -56.05 52.75 -11.12
N VAL A 6 -56.13 51.64 -10.39
CA VAL A 6 -55.62 51.48 -9.02
C VAL A 6 -54.12 51.24 -9.10
N ARG A 7 -53.31 52.03 -8.39
CA ARG A 7 -51.88 51.79 -8.20
C ARG A 7 -51.69 50.75 -7.09
N GLY A 8 -51.22 49.55 -7.45
CA GLY A 8 -50.79 48.52 -6.49
C GLY A 8 -49.36 48.77 -5.98
N PRO A 9 -48.96 48.20 -4.83
CA PRO A 9 -47.64 48.37 -4.26
C PRO A 9 -46.61 47.55 -5.06
N GLY A 10 -45.46 48.16 -5.38
CA GLY A 10 -44.37 47.49 -6.06
C GLY A 10 -43.73 46.42 -5.17
N LEU A 11 -43.77 45.15 -5.61
CA LEU A 11 -42.95 44.09 -5.04
C LEU A 11 -41.48 44.35 -5.41
N PHE A 12 -40.65 44.63 -4.40
CA PHE A 12 -39.20 44.49 -4.52
C PHE A 12 -38.85 43.00 -4.46
N ALA A 13 -38.49 42.40 -5.58
CA ALA A 13 -37.92 41.06 -5.61
C ALA A 13 -36.46 41.13 -5.13
N ILE A 14 -36.20 40.68 -3.91
CA ILE A 14 -34.84 40.42 -3.42
C ILE A 14 -34.39 39.11 -4.06
N LEU A 15 -33.56 39.18 -5.10
CA LEU A 15 -32.81 38.03 -5.61
C LEU A 15 -31.75 37.66 -4.57
N LEU A 16 -32.03 36.63 -3.76
CA LEU A 16 -30.99 35.93 -3.02
C LEU A 16 -30.17 35.13 -4.03
N ALA A 17 -28.98 35.64 -4.38
CA ALA A 17 -27.98 34.83 -5.06
C ALA A 17 -27.47 33.77 -4.07
N LEU A 18 -27.91 32.51 -4.23
CA LEU A 18 -27.24 31.37 -3.61
C LEU A 18 -25.84 31.28 -4.22
N ALA A 19 -24.84 31.75 -3.49
CA ALA A 19 -23.45 31.42 -3.77
C ALA A 19 -23.28 29.91 -3.50
N VAL A 20 -23.31 29.11 -4.56
CA VAL A 20 -22.83 27.72 -4.50
C VAL A 20 -21.33 27.81 -4.24
N ALA A 21 -20.93 27.51 -3.01
CA ALA A 21 -19.52 27.35 -2.68
C ALA A 21 -18.98 26.19 -3.53
N VAL A 22 -18.21 26.52 -4.56
CA VAL A 22 -17.38 25.54 -5.27
C VAL A 22 -16.35 25.08 -4.24
N PRO A 23 -16.31 23.77 -3.88
CA PRO A 23 -15.30 23.31 -2.94
C PRO A 23 -13.93 23.63 -3.54
N ALA A 24 -13.08 24.27 -2.74
CA ALA A 24 -11.71 24.55 -3.12
C ALA A 24 -11.08 23.23 -3.60
N SER A 25 -10.48 23.23 -4.80
CA SER A 25 -9.69 22.09 -5.24
C SER A 25 -8.61 21.87 -4.19
N VAL A 26 -8.70 20.77 -3.43
CA VAL A 26 -7.60 20.34 -2.57
C VAL A 26 -6.43 20.12 -3.51
N ARG A 27 -5.37 20.92 -3.37
CA ARG A 27 -4.16 20.73 -4.16
C ARG A 27 -3.52 19.42 -3.72
N ALA A 28 -2.99 18.68 -4.69
CA ALA A 28 -2.21 17.49 -4.40
C ALA A 28 -1.10 17.79 -3.40
N GLU A 29 -1.10 17.05 -2.30
CA GLU A 29 -0.08 17.12 -1.25
C GLU A 29 0.90 15.97 -1.45
N THR A 30 2.19 16.28 -1.52
CA THR A 30 3.24 15.27 -1.39
C THR A 30 3.54 15.10 0.09
N ILE A 31 3.26 13.90 0.61
CA ILE A 31 3.41 13.53 2.02
C ILE A 31 4.88 13.19 2.32
N LEU A 32 5.51 12.39 1.45
CA LEU A 32 6.90 11.96 1.59
C LEU A 32 7.52 11.72 0.22
N ARG A 33 8.82 12.04 0.09
CA ARG A 33 9.67 11.63 -1.04
C ARG A 33 10.94 10.99 -0.50
N GLU A 34 11.37 9.93 -1.16
CA GLU A 34 12.61 9.23 -0.87
C GLU A 34 13.23 8.72 -2.17
N ASP A 35 14.35 9.33 -2.56
CA ASP A 35 15.20 8.93 -3.70
C ASP A 35 16.46 8.19 -3.23
N PHE A 36 16.65 8.00 -1.92
CA PHE A 36 17.79 7.31 -1.30
C PHE A 36 19.17 7.92 -1.55
N GLU A 37 19.24 9.12 -2.12
CA GLU A 37 20.50 9.81 -2.45
C GLU A 37 21.27 10.29 -1.21
N ASP A 38 20.56 10.51 -0.10
CA ASP A 38 21.14 10.93 1.17
C ASP A 38 21.96 9.82 1.85
N LEU A 39 21.85 8.56 1.40
CA LEU A 39 22.46 7.39 2.03
C LEU A 39 22.18 7.27 3.54
N SER A 40 21.01 7.76 3.97
CA SER A 40 20.57 7.70 5.36
C SER A 40 19.09 7.42 5.47
N LEU A 41 18.75 6.52 6.40
CA LEU A 41 17.37 6.25 6.81
C LEU A 41 16.93 7.13 7.99
N GLU A 42 17.88 7.83 8.61
CA GLU A 42 17.67 8.53 9.88
C GLU A 42 16.54 9.56 9.78
N GLY A 43 15.63 9.53 10.76
CA GLY A 43 14.51 10.48 10.86
C GLY A 43 13.34 10.21 9.91
N LYS A 44 13.51 9.39 8.86
CA LYS A 44 12.44 9.07 7.88
C LYS A 44 11.95 7.62 8.00
N TRP A 45 12.85 6.69 8.28
CA TRP A 45 12.58 5.25 8.22
C TRP A 45 12.98 4.52 9.50
N GLU A 46 12.19 3.52 9.86
CA GLU A 46 12.48 2.57 10.93
C GLU A 46 12.75 1.19 10.32
N LYS A 47 13.88 0.58 10.69
CA LYS A 47 14.08 -0.86 10.51
C LYS A 47 13.24 -1.60 11.56
N LEU A 48 12.57 -2.68 11.16
CA LEU A 48 11.82 -3.50 12.12
C LEU A 48 12.80 -4.26 13.05
N SER A 49 12.46 -4.35 14.33
CA SER A 49 13.31 -4.99 15.34
C SER A 49 13.51 -6.47 15.02
N GLY A 50 14.77 -6.92 14.98
CA GLY A 50 15.11 -8.30 14.63
C GLY A 50 15.38 -8.52 13.14
N ASP A 51 15.31 -7.45 12.32
CA ASP A 51 15.81 -7.49 10.95
C ASP A 51 17.32 -7.79 10.96
N THR A 52 17.68 -9.05 10.71
CA THR A 52 19.06 -9.53 10.66
C THR A 52 19.72 -9.27 9.31
N THR A 53 19.09 -8.50 8.42
CA THR A 53 19.48 -8.49 7.02
C THR A 53 20.37 -7.32 6.62
N GLU A 54 21.13 -7.54 5.56
CA GLU A 54 21.99 -6.53 4.91
C GLU A 54 21.21 -5.52 4.05
N ALA A 55 20.01 -5.10 4.47
CA ALA A 55 19.33 -4.01 3.80
C ALA A 55 20.17 -2.74 3.92
N ASN A 56 20.58 -2.20 2.77
CA ASN A 56 21.58 -1.14 2.66
C ASN A 56 21.41 -0.37 1.36
N PHE A 57 22.07 0.78 1.28
CA PHE A 57 22.14 1.55 0.05
C PHE A 57 22.97 0.82 -1.00
N GLU A 58 22.55 0.91 -2.25
CA GLU A 58 23.19 0.33 -3.41
C GLU A 58 23.66 1.44 -4.33
N THR A 59 24.91 1.35 -4.80
CA THR A 59 25.52 2.39 -5.66
C THR A 59 26.07 1.82 -6.97
N ARG A 60 25.95 0.50 -7.18
CA ARG A 60 26.29 -0.11 -8.46
C ARG A 60 25.24 0.30 -9.52
N PRO A 61 25.66 0.91 -10.64
CA PRO A 61 24.72 1.52 -11.60
C PRO A 61 23.64 0.59 -12.15
N GLU A 62 23.92 -0.71 -12.28
CA GLU A 62 22.95 -1.70 -12.77
C GLU A 62 21.76 -1.96 -11.80
N HIS A 63 21.86 -1.46 -10.57
CA HIS A 63 20.88 -1.62 -9.49
C HIS A 63 20.37 -0.27 -8.94
N VAL A 64 20.65 0.82 -9.65
CA VAL A 64 20.15 2.16 -9.37
C VAL A 64 19.17 2.54 -10.48
N ARG A 65 17.96 3.01 -10.16
CA ARG A 65 16.98 3.40 -11.19
C ARG A 65 17.24 4.81 -11.66
N SER A 66 17.45 5.75 -10.74
CA SER A 66 17.82 7.13 -11.05
C SER A 66 18.85 7.65 -10.03
N GLY A 67 19.50 8.77 -10.34
CA GLY A 67 20.49 9.34 -9.41
C GLY A 67 21.76 8.49 -9.28
N LYS A 68 22.21 8.28 -8.05
CA LYS A 68 23.46 7.60 -7.67
C LYS A 68 23.24 6.44 -6.73
N ALA A 69 22.09 6.35 -6.07
CA ALA A 69 21.82 5.33 -5.09
C ALA A 69 20.39 4.81 -5.18
N SER A 70 20.22 3.54 -4.81
CA SER A 70 18.91 2.97 -4.50
C SER A 70 18.98 2.28 -3.15
N TYR A 71 17.87 1.71 -2.67
CA TYR A 71 17.87 0.91 -1.46
C TYR A 71 17.69 -0.58 -1.78
N ARG A 72 18.70 -1.38 -1.42
CA ARG A 72 18.69 -2.84 -1.56
C ARG A 72 18.09 -3.48 -0.33
N ILE A 73 17.22 -4.46 -0.55
CA ILE A 73 16.60 -5.26 0.49
C ILE A 73 16.84 -6.72 0.16
N THR A 74 17.40 -7.45 1.12
CA THR A 74 17.72 -8.86 0.98
C THR A 74 17.14 -9.61 2.16
N ALA A 75 16.19 -10.51 1.93
CA ALA A 75 15.85 -11.52 2.93
C ALA A 75 16.92 -12.62 2.85
N LEU A 76 17.80 -12.69 3.86
CA LEU A 76 18.90 -13.65 3.89
C LEU A 76 18.38 -15.06 4.16
N GLU A 77 19.00 -16.05 3.53
CA GLU A 77 18.79 -17.46 3.86
C GLU A 77 19.05 -17.65 5.36
N PRO A 78 18.06 -18.14 6.11
CA PRO A 78 18.20 -18.21 7.56
C PRO A 78 19.13 -19.37 7.93
N GLU A 79 20.14 -19.09 8.75
CA GLU A 79 21.08 -20.11 9.26
C GLU A 79 20.41 -21.11 10.22
N ARG A 80 19.26 -20.72 10.80
CA ARG A 80 18.49 -21.59 11.72
C ARG A 80 17.87 -22.78 10.99
N GLU A 81 17.78 -23.90 11.71
CA GLU A 81 17.07 -25.08 11.24
C GLU A 81 15.59 -24.77 10.98
N ALA A 82 15.03 -25.45 9.98
CA ALA A 82 13.60 -25.37 9.70
C ALA A 82 12.79 -25.92 10.89
N TYR A 83 11.65 -25.28 11.17
CA TYR A 83 10.73 -25.73 12.22
C TYR A 83 9.36 -26.02 11.64
N GLN A 84 8.52 -26.76 12.37
CA GLN A 84 7.20 -27.15 11.88
C GLN A 84 6.09 -26.38 12.58
N ILE A 85 5.18 -25.82 11.78
CA ILE A 85 3.88 -25.30 12.25
C ILE A 85 2.80 -25.95 11.39
N HIS A 86 1.82 -26.60 12.04
CA HIS A 86 0.68 -27.23 11.38
C HIS A 86 1.04 -28.19 10.23
N GLY A 87 2.15 -28.92 10.35
CA GLY A 87 2.59 -29.89 9.34
C GLY A 87 3.36 -29.29 8.15
N TYR A 88 3.60 -27.98 8.15
CA TYR A 88 4.47 -27.31 7.17
C TYR A 88 5.83 -27.02 7.79
N GLN A 89 6.91 -27.27 7.05
CA GLN A 89 8.26 -26.86 7.42
C GLN A 89 8.47 -25.41 7.03
N TYR A 90 8.66 -24.54 8.02
CA TYR A 90 8.93 -23.12 7.85
C TYR A 90 10.43 -22.87 7.95
N ARG A 91 10.88 -21.94 7.11
CA ARG A 91 12.24 -21.43 7.11
C ARG A 91 12.17 -19.94 6.83
N GLU A 92 11.75 -19.19 7.84
CA GLU A 92 11.36 -17.79 7.65
C GLU A 92 12.58 -16.86 7.55
N ALA A 93 12.52 -15.94 6.59
CA ALA A 93 13.49 -14.86 6.39
C ALA A 93 12.76 -13.55 6.15
N ASP A 94 13.23 -12.46 6.75
CA ASP A 94 12.59 -11.16 6.63
C ASP A 94 13.55 -9.98 6.64
N SER A 95 13.15 -8.91 5.96
CA SER A 95 13.88 -7.65 5.87
C SER A 95 12.87 -6.53 5.65
N TRP A 96 12.84 -5.51 6.50
CA TRP A 96 11.78 -4.50 6.41
C TRP A 96 12.24 -3.13 6.89
N ILE A 97 11.80 -2.12 6.14
CA ILE A 97 11.71 -0.76 6.65
C ILE A 97 10.30 -0.22 6.54
N ARG A 98 9.98 0.73 7.40
CA ARG A 98 8.68 1.39 7.44
C ARG A 98 8.84 2.88 7.73
N THR A 99 7.87 3.66 7.29
CA THR A 99 7.76 5.08 7.62
C THR A 99 6.35 5.39 8.12
N TRP A 100 6.28 6.37 9.00
CA TRP A 100 5.05 6.87 9.59
C TRP A 100 4.72 8.24 9.03
N PHE A 101 3.45 8.49 8.75
CA PHE A 101 2.93 9.80 8.37
C PHE A 101 1.67 10.08 9.21
N LEU A 102 1.90 10.29 10.51
CA LEU A 102 0.85 10.53 11.50
C LEU A 102 0.27 11.96 11.37
N PRO A 103 -1.03 12.16 11.70
CA PRO A 103 -2.00 11.16 12.16
C PRO A 103 -2.49 10.22 11.05
N GLY A 104 -2.28 10.60 9.79
CA GLY A 104 -2.65 9.84 8.60
C GLY A 104 -3.67 10.54 7.73
N TYR A 105 -4.02 9.90 6.63
CA TYR A 105 -4.89 10.42 5.58
C TYR A 105 -6.02 9.43 5.27
N ASP A 106 -7.09 9.93 4.65
CA ASP A 106 -8.22 9.10 4.21
C ASP A 106 -8.02 8.56 2.78
N GLN A 107 -7.11 9.15 2.02
CA GLN A 107 -6.70 8.64 0.72
C GLN A 107 -5.21 8.84 0.55
N VAL A 108 -4.51 7.79 0.14
CA VAL A 108 -3.08 7.81 -0.13
C VAL A 108 -2.80 7.08 -1.42
N TYR A 109 -1.95 7.69 -2.23
CA TYR A 109 -1.22 7.06 -3.32
C TYR A 109 0.23 6.86 -2.87
N VAL A 110 0.78 5.70 -3.22
CA VAL A 110 2.22 5.42 -3.08
C VAL A 110 2.74 5.00 -4.43
N ARG A 111 3.72 5.72 -4.96
CA ARG A 111 4.51 5.33 -6.12
C ARG A 111 5.90 4.92 -5.67
N TRP A 112 6.44 3.85 -6.21
CA TRP A 112 7.82 3.44 -6.01
C TRP A 112 8.30 2.62 -7.20
N TYR A 113 9.61 2.60 -7.42
CA TYR A 113 10.21 1.67 -8.37
C TYR A 113 10.72 0.46 -7.62
N ALA A 114 10.59 -0.71 -8.25
CA ALA A 114 11.25 -1.91 -7.75
C ALA A 114 11.79 -2.79 -8.87
N LYS A 115 12.93 -3.44 -8.60
CA LYS A 115 13.57 -4.44 -9.45
C LYS A 115 13.90 -5.67 -8.62
N PHE A 116 13.34 -6.82 -8.99
CA PHE A 116 13.69 -8.09 -8.36
C PHE A 116 14.98 -8.63 -8.99
N ALA A 117 15.87 -9.22 -8.18
CA ALA A 117 17.13 -9.81 -8.67
C ALA A 117 16.88 -10.94 -9.67
N ASP A 118 17.81 -11.17 -10.58
CA ASP A 118 17.72 -12.19 -11.64
C ASP A 118 17.53 -13.60 -11.08
N ASP A 119 18.08 -13.84 -9.89
CA ASP A 119 18.04 -15.09 -9.13
C ASP A 119 16.94 -15.11 -8.06
N PHE A 120 16.07 -14.09 -7.98
CA PHE A 120 15.03 -14.00 -6.95
C PHE A 120 14.11 -15.22 -6.95
N ARG A 121 14.02 -15.91 -5.81
CA ARG A 121 13.22 -17.14 -5.63
C ARG A 121 12.64 -17.23 -4.23
N GLN A 122 11.48 -16.63 -4.02
CA GLN A 122 10.81 -16.58 -2.71
C GLN A 122 10.19 -17.91 -2.23
N GLY A 123 10.39 -19.01 -2.96
CA GLY A 123 9.69 -20.26 -2.71
C GLY A 123 8.16 -20.10 -2.83
N ARG A 124 7.42 -20.69 -1.89
CA ARG A 124 5.95 -20.86 -2.00
C ARG A 124 5.13 -19.69 -1.49
N GLN A 125 5.70 -18.82 -0.66
CA GLN A 125 4.93 -17.73 -0.06
C GLN A 125 5.83 -16.61 0.45
N MET A 126 5.46 -15.39 0.12
CA MET A 126 6.05 -14.18 0.69
C MET A 126 5.01 -13.11 1.02
N HIS A 127 5.43 -12.11 1.78
CA HIS A 127 4.77 -10.83 1.96
C HIS A 127 5.71 -9.70 1.53
N TRP A 128 5.13 -8.64 0.97
CA TRP A 128 5.87 -7.52 0.39
C TRP A 128 5.29 -6.17 0.86
N SER A 129 5.37 -5.14 0.02
CA SER A 129 5.12 -3.74 0.39
C SER A 129 3.64 -3.39 0.51
N GLY A 130 3.30 -2.52 1.46
CA GLY A 130 1.89 -2.22 1.73
C GLY A 130 1.62 -1.09 2.71
N LEU A 131 0.38 -0.62 2.65
CA LEU A 131 -0.19 0.37 3.55
C LEU A 131 -0.84 -0.31 4.76
N ARG A 132 -0.86 0.42 5.86
CA ARG A 132 -1.55 0.02 7.08
C ARG A 132 -2.38 1.17 7.63
N GLY A 133 -3.59 0.80 8.07
CA GLY A 133 -4.45 1.65 8.86
C GLY A 133 -4.30 1.36 10.34
N CYS A 134 -3.67 2.27 11.07
CA CYS A 134 -3.62 2.23 12.53
C CYS A 134 -4.50 3.31 13.14
N ARG A 135 -4.83 3.15 14.41
CA ARG A 135 -5.58 4.17 15.15
C ARG A 135 -4.68 5.38 15.43
N THR A 136 -5.23 6.58 15.28
CA THR A 136 -4.51 7.82 15.58
C THR A 136 -4.13 7.97 17.06
N ASP A 137 -4.86 7.31 17.96
CA ASP A 137 -4.59 7.29 19.40
C ASP A 137 -3.68 6.12 19.85
N ASN A 138 -3.39 5.19 18.95
CA ASN A 138 -2.50 4.06 19.18
C ASN A 138 -1.92 3.59 17.83
N PRO A 139 -0.81 4.18 17.36
CA PRO A 139 -0.20 3.81 16.09
C PRO A 139 0.24 2.33 16.06
N ASN A 140 0.41 1.68 17.22
CA ASN A 140 0.74 0.27 17.27
C ASN A 140 -0.47 -0.68 17.11
N SER A 141 -1.70 -0.18 16.98
CA SER A 141 -2.92 -0.99 16.92
C SER A 141 -2.94 -2.01 15.78
N GLY A 142 -2.22 -1.74 14.70
CA GLY A 142 -2.18 -2.60 13.52
C GLY A 142 -1.28 -3.83 13.63
N PHE A 143 -0.34 -3.92 14.58
CA PHE A 143 0.71 -4.96 14.61
C PHE A 143 0.36 -6.19 15.45
N GLY A 144 1.00 -7.32 15.14
CA GLY A 144 0.94 -8.55 15.95
C GLY A 144 -0.41 -9.28 15.94
N ARG A 145 -1.19 -9.14 14.86
CA ARG A 145 -2.58 -9.62 14.76
C ARG A 145 -2.83 -10.51 13.53
N ALA A 146 -1.80 -11.25 13.10
CA ALA A 146 -1.92 -12.20 12.00
C ALA A 146 -2.89 -13.34 12.39
N GLY A 147 -3.73 -13.79 11.46
CA GLY A 147 -4.73 -14.82 11.72
C GLY A 147 -6.05 -14.30 12.30
N GLU A 148 -6.14 -13.01 12.66
CA GLU A 148 -7.32 -12.38 13.23
C GLU A 148 -8.03 -11.46 12.22
N ARG A 149 -9.38 -11.42 12.29
CA ARG A 149 -10.20 -10.49 11.48
C ARG A 149 -10.18 -9.08 12.09
N PRO A 150 -9.95 -8.02 11.31
CA PRO A 150 -10.15 -6.65 11.77
C PRO A 150 -11.62 -6.37 12.13
N THR A 151 -11.86 -5.45 13.06
CA THR A 151 -13.22 -5.10 13.50
C THR A 151 -13.79 -3.89 12.76
N GLY A 152 -12.91 -3.06 12.18
CA GLY A 152 -13.26 -1.76 11.59
C GLY A 152 -13.00 -0.59 12.54
N THR A 153 -12.62 -0.86 13.79
CA THR A 153 -12.27 0.15 14.80
C THR A 153 -10.85 -0.02 15.35
N ASP A 154 -10.14 -1.06 14.92
CA ASP A 154 -8.85 -1.48 15.44
C ASP A 154 -7.71 -1.31 14.44
N ARG A 155 -7.88 -1.77 13.19
CA ARG A 155 -6.88 -1.74 12.12
C ARG A 155 -7.46 -2.09 10.75
N PHE A 156 -6.65 -1.93 9.71
CA PHE A 156 -6.74 -2.67 8.46
C PHE A 156 -5.36 -2.72 7.80
N THR A 157 -5.14 -3.64 6.86
CA THR A 157 -3.86 -3.70 6.11
C THR A 157 -4.12 -4.08 4.67
N THR A 158 -3.36 -3.52 3.74
CA THR A 158 -3.35 -4.01 2.37
C THR A 158 -1.96 -3.87 1.78
N SER A 159 -1.45 -4.98 1.25
CA SER A 159 -0.14 -5.05 0.61
C SER A 159 -0.30 -5.41 -0.85
N VAL A 160 0.59 -4.91 -1.69
CA VAL A 160 0.83 -5.45 -3.02
C VAL A 160 1.79 -6.61 -2.87
N GLU A 161 1.45 -7.77 -3.43
CA GLU A 161 2.26 -8.98 -3.29
C GLU A 161 2.26 -9.78 -4.61
N PRO A 162 3.44 -10.15 -5.13
CA PRO A 162 3.53 -11.21 -6.12
C PRO A 162 3.20 -12.56 -5.46
N ALA A 163 2.03 -13.11 -5.77
CA ALA A 163 1.61 -14.40 -5.25
C ALA A 163 2.28 -15.53 -6.04
N PHE A 164 2.87 -16.49 -5.32
CA PHE A 164 3.33 -17.74 -5.90
C PHE A 164 2.24 -18.34 -6.80
N THR A 165 2.64 -18.73 -8.00
CA THR A 165 1.76 -19.29 -9.02
C THR A 165 2.49 -20.47 -9.64
N GLU A 166 1.93 -21.66 -9.47
CA GLU A 166 2.52 -22.89 -9.98
C GLU A 166 2.67 -22.83 -11.51
N GLY A 167 3.81 -23.30 -12.03
CA GLY A 167 4.14 -23.25 -13.45
C GLY A 167 4.65 -21.89 -13.95
N HIS A 168 4.79 -20.89 -13.07
CA HIS A 168 5.35 -19.59 -13.41
C HIS A 168 6.62 -19.29 -12.61
N GLU A 169 7.55 -18.61 -13.25
CA GLU A 169 8.77 -18.12 -12.61
C GLU A 169 8.44 -17.10 -11.49
N PRO A 170 9.16 -17.13 -10.35
CA PRO A 170 9.22 -16.04 -9.38
C PRO A 170 9.39 -14.67 -10.02
N PRO A 171 8.80 -13.58 -9.47
CA PRO A 171 8.08 -13.50 -8.20
C PRO A 171 6.61 -13.98 -8.23
N GLY A 172 6.02 -14.23 -9.39
CA GLY A 172 4.64 -14.71 -9.51
C GLY A 172 3.62 -13.61 -9.86
N GLN A 173 2.33 -13.91 -9.68
CA GLN A 173 1.22 -13.07 -10.16
C GLN A 173 0.93 -11.92 -9.19
N MET A 174 0.84 -10.70 -9.70
CA MET A 174 0.50 -9.53 -8.90
C MET A 174 -0.92 -9.59 -8.34
N CYS A 175 -1.02 -9.31 -7.04
CA CYS A 175 -2.28 -9.19 -6.33
C CYS A 175 -2.18 -8.16 -5.19
N PHE A 176 -3.33 -7.71 -4.69
CA PHE A 176 -3.42 -7.24 -3.32
C PHE A 176 -3.57 -8.43 -2.37
N TYR A 177 -3.04 -8.28 -1.16
CA TYR A 177 -3.30 -9.13 0.01
C TYR A 177 -3.83 -8.26 1.14
N SER A 178 -5.14 -8.33 1.40
CA SER A 178 -5.83 -7.35 2.24
C SER A 178 -6.54 -7.98 3.45
N TYR A 179 -6.47 -7.29 4.59
CA TYR A 179 -7.23 -7.55 5.81
C TYR A 179 -8.18 -6.38 6.06
N TRP A 180 -9.49 -6.67 6.11
CA TRP A 180 -10.54 -5.71 6.42
C TRP A 180 -11.71 -6.43 7.11
N PRO A 181 -12.67 -5.69 7.70
CA PRO A 181 -13.78 -6.26 8.49
C PRO A 181 -14.64 -7.32 7.80
N GLU A 182 -14.70 -7.31 6.47
CA GLU A 182 -15.57 -8.20 5.69
C GLU A 182 -14.79 -9.23 4.88
N MET A 183 -13.50 -9.41 5.19
CA MET A 183 -12.68 -10.44 4.59
C MET A 183 -13.25 -11.83 4.86
N LYS A 184 -13.09 -12.72 3.89
CA LYS A 184 -13.48 -14.13 4.00
C LYS A 184 -12.51 -14.85 4.93
N GLN A 185 -13.05 -15.71 5.77
CA GLN A 185 -12.28 -16.62 6.61
C GLN A 185 -11.62 -17.69 5.73
N SER A 186 -10.43 -18.13 6.11
CA SER A 186 -9.74 -19.26 5.49
C SER A 186 -10.33 -20.59 5.99
N GLY A 187 -10.10 -21.66 5.23
CA GLY A 187 -10.63 -23.00 5.52
C GLY A 187 -10.11 -23.62 6.82
N ASP A 188 -9.01 -23.11 7.36
CA ASP A 188 -8.45 -23.48 8.67
C ASP A 188 -9.12 -22.75 9.85
N GLY A 189 -10.16 -21.97 9.59
CA GLY A 189 -10.86 -21.18 10.61
C GLY A 189 -10.12 -19.92 11.06
N LYS A 190 -8.97 -19.60 10.46
CA LYS A 190 -8.25 -18.34 10.71
C LYS A 190 -8.60 -17.30 9.66
N TYR A 191 -8.20 -16.05 9.92
CA TYR A 191 -8.32 -14.96 8.96
C TYR A 191 -6.96 -14.63 8.37
N TRP A 192 -6.78 -15.04 7.12
CA TRP A 192 -5.64 -14.69 6.28
C TRP A 192 -6.09 -13.69 5.24
N GLY A 193 -5.21 -12.77 4.86
CA GLY A 193 -5.51 -11.73 3.89
C GLY A 193 -6.15 -12.32 2.64
N ASN A 194 -7.20 -11.68 2.13
CA ASN A 194 -7.78 -12.14 0.88
C ASN A 194 -6.97 -11.58 -0.29
N ARG A 195 -6.82 -12.39 -1.34
CA ARG A 195 -6.10 -12.00 -2.55
C ARG A 195 -7.05 -11.42 -3.58
N PHE A 196 -6.72 -10.24 -4.10
CA PHE A 196 -7.37 -9.64 -5.27
C PHE A 196 -6.36 -9.62 -6.40
N ARG A 197 -6.52 -10.51 -7.37
CA ARG A 197 -5.53 -10.74 -8.43
C ARG A 197 -5.84 -9.86 -9.64
N ALA A 198 -4.79 -9.44 -10.34
CA ALA A 198 -4.95 -8.78 -11.64
C ALA A 198 -5.67 -9.72 -12.63
N ASP A 199 -6.61 -9.15 -13.38
CA ASP A 199 -7.32 -9.79 -14.49
C ASP A 199 -7.28 -8.86 -15.72
N PRO A 200 -6.60 -9.23 -16.82
CA PRO A 200 -5.84 -10.46 -17.00
C PRO A 200 -4.65 -10.59 -16.02
N PRO A 201 -4.15 -11.82 -15.75
CA PRO A 201 -2.98 -12.03 -14.91
C PRO A 201 -1.78 -11.18 -15.33
N PHE A 202 -1.11 -10.59 -14.36
CA PHE A 202 0.12 -9.82 -14.57
C PHE A 202 1.26 -10.45 -13.77
N PHE A 203 2.35 -10.77 -14.46
CA PHE A 203 3.55 -11.39 -13.89
C PHE A 203 4.74 -10.46 -14.08
N LEU A 204 5.61 -10.38 -13.09
CA LEU A 204 6.83 -9.59 -13.16
C LEU A 204 7.97 -10.38 -13.81
N GLU A 205 8.79 -9.67 -14.56
CA GLU A 205 10.10 -10.13 -15.03
C GLU A 205 11.17 -9.76 -13.98
N ARG A 206 12.04 -10.71 -13.64
CA ARG A 206 13.25 -10.42 -12.85
C ARG A 206 14.22 -9.57 -13.67
N GLY A 207 15.08 -8.80 -13.01
CA GLY A 207 16.09 -7.97 -13.67
C GLY A 207 15.58 -6.64 -14.26
N ARG A 208 14.28 -6.42 -14.27
CA ARG A 208 13.63 -5.22 -14.82
C ARG A 208 13.11 -4.30 -13.71
N TRP A 209 13.32 -3.00 -13.87
CA TRP A 209 12.65 -1.97 -13.07
C TRP A 209 11.20 -1.81 -13.51
N TYR A 210 10.30 -1.77 -12.54
CA TYR A 210 8.88 -1.47 -12.73
C TYR A 210 8.51 -0.26 -11.89
N CYS A 211 7.69 0.63 -12.42
CA CYS A 211 6.99 1.62 -11.61
C CYS A 211 5.74 0.96 -11.03
N PHE A 212 5.69 0.83 -9.70
CA PHE A 212 4.49 0.40 -8.99
C PHE A 212 3.79 1.61 -8.40
N GLU A 213 2.47 1.61 -8.49
CA GLU A 213 1.66 2.62 -7.82
C GLU A 213 0.45 1.96 -7.19
N MET A 214 0.16 2.27 -5.94
CA MET A 214 -1.08 1.83 -5.30
C MET A 214 -1.84 2.99 -4.69
N MET A 215 -3.16 2.87 -4.71
CA MET A 215 -4.08 3.77 -4.03
C MET A 215 -4.88 2.98 -3.00
N VAL A 216 -5.08 3.58 -1.83
CA VAL A 216 -6.14 3.19 -0.91
C VAL A 216 -6.95 4.43 -0.56
N LYS A 217 -8.26 4.30 -0.67
CA LYS A 217 -9.25 5.30 -0.26
C LYS A 217 -10.12 4.68 0.82
N LEU A 218 -10.12 5.27 1.99
CA LEU A 218 -10.97 4.86 3.10
C LEU A 218 -12.41 5.25 2.82
N ASN A 219 -13.32 4.45 3.38
CA ASN A 219 -14.74 4.72 3.36
C ASN A 219 -15.12 5.74 4.43
N GLU A 220 -16.25 6.41 4.23
CA GLU A 220 -16.98 7.06 5.32
C GLU A 220 -17.33 5.98 6.37
N PRO A 221 -17.17 6.23 7.69
CA PRO A 221 -17.37 5.23 8.73
C PRO A 221 -18.66 4.42 8.57
N GLY A 222 -18.53 3.09 8.47
CA GLY A 222 -19.66 2.17 8.30
C GLY A 222 -20.17 2.00 6.87
N GLN A 223 -19.73 2.83 5.92
CA GLN A 223 -20.13 2.76 4.51
C GLN A 223 -19.25 1.82 3.67
N ARG A 224 -19.69 1.54 2.44
CA ARG A 224 -18.97 0.72 1.43
C ARG A 224 -18.56 1.57 0.23
N ASP A 225 -17.90 2.69 0.45
CA ASP A 225 -17.42 3.61 -0.58
C ASP A 225 -15.89 3.76 -0.60
N GLY A 226 -15.19 2.85 0.09
CA GLY A 226 -13.75 2.69 0.06
C GLY A 226 -13.27 1.89 -1.15
N GLU A 227 -12.03 2.13 -1.53
CA GLU A 227 -11.43 1.57 -2.76
C GLU A 227 -9.95 1.22 -2.54
N GLN A 228 -9.43 0.35 -3.39
CA GLN A 228 -8.00 0.19 -3.60
C GLN A 228 -7.71 -0.06 -5.09
N ALA A 229 -6.56 0.40 -5.58
CA ALA A 229 -6.16 0.19 -6.97
C ALA A 229 -4.65 0.05 -7.09
N LEU A 230 -4.21 -0.72 -8.08
CA LEU A 230 -2.80 -0.99 -8.39
C LEU A 230 -2.53 -0.67 -9.87
N TRP A 231 -1.46 0.06 -10.11
CA TRP A 231 -0.88 0.31 -11.42
C TRP A 231 0.52 -0.25 -11.48
N VAL A 232 0.90 -0.74 -12.65
CA VAL A 232 2.27 -1.10 -12.99
C VAL A 232 2.62 -0.45 -14.31
N ASP A 233 3.72 0.30 -14.34
CA ASP A 233 4.18 1.10 -15.48
C ASP A 233 3.07 2.01 -16.05
N GLY A 234 2.35 2.71 -15.15
CA GLY A 234 1.24 3.60 -15.49
C GLY A 234 -0.05 2.88 -15.92
N ARG A 235 -0.05 1.55 -16.08
CA ARG A 235 -1.25 0.78 -16.42
C ARG A 235 -1.95 0.28 -15.16
N LYS A 236 -3.21 0.67 -14.98
CA LYS A 236 -4.06 0.11 -13.91
C LYS A 236 -4.33 -1.37 -14.17
N ILE A 237 -3.88 -2.25 -13.27
CA ILE A 237 -4.06 -3.70 -13.37
C ILE A 237 -5.07 -4.27 -12.35
N ILE A 238 -5.35 -3.55 -11.26
CA ILE A 238 -6.38 -3.91 -10.28
C ILE A 238 -7.13 -2.64 -9.87
N HIS A 239 -8.46 -2.72 -9.77
CA HIS A 239 -9.30 -1.70 -9.14
C HIS A 239 -10.45 -2.35 -8.41
N GLU A 240 -10.36 -2.40 -7.10
CA GLU A 240 -11.38 -2.99 -6.25
C GLU A 240 -12.11 -1.88 -5.49
N LYS A 241 -13.44 -1.96 -5.49
CA LYS A 241 -14.35 -0.96 -4.89
C LYS A 241 -15.23 -1.61 -3.84
N ASN A 242 -16.05 -0.79 -3.18
CA ASN A 242 -17.03 -1.21 -2.19
C ASN A 242 -16.43 -1.79 -0.90
N PHE A 243 -15.23 -1.31 -0.53
CA PHE A 243 -14.64 -1.66 0.77
C PHE A 243 -15.28 -0.86 1.88
N ARG A 244 -15.53 -1.56 2.99
CA ARG A 244 -15.70 -0.98 4.32
C ARG A 244 -14.41 -1.23 5.10
N TRP A 245 -13.39 -0.40 4.90
CA TRP A 245 -12.12 -0.43 5.63
C TRP A 245 -12.28 -0.09 7.11
N ARG A 246 -13.18 0.83 7.46
CA ARG A 246 -13.34 1.37 8.82
C ARG A 246 -14.79 1.65 9.23
N ASP A 247 -14.99 1.70 10.54
CA ASP A 247 -16.21 2.13 11.23
C ASP A 247 -15.95 3.35 12.15
N SER A 248 -14.72 3.87 12.17
CA SER A 248 -14.35 5.00 13.01
C SER A 248 -13.31 5.88 12.34
N GLU A 249 -13.48 7.20 12.44
CA GLU A 249 -12.55 8.22 11.95
C GLU A 249 -11.15 8.16 12.57
N ILE A 250 -11.01 7.47 13.71
CA ILE A 250 -9.70 7.30 14.34
C ILE A 250 -8.79 6.37 13.53
N LEU A 251 -9.32 5.58 12.59
CA LEU A 251 -8.50 4.79 11.66
C LEU A 251 -8.18 5.62 10.42
N LYS A 252 -6.88 5.88 10.23
CA LYS A 252 -6.32 6.59 9.08
C LYS A 252 -5.22 5.76 8.43
N LEU A 253 -4.94 6.00 7.15
CA LEU A 253 -3.73 5.50 6.49
C LEU A 253 -2.55 6.30 7.04
N ASN A 254 -1.65 5.66 7.78
CA ASN A 254 -0.58 6.37 8.50
C ASN A 254 0.77 5.66 8.50
N LEU A 255 0.85 4.50 7.84
CA LEU A 255 2.08 3.76 7.71
C LEU A 255 2.21 3.15 6.33
N TRP A 256 3.41 3.32 5.78
CA TRP A 256 3.90 2.58 4.62
C TRP A 256 5.05 1.71 5.06
N LYS A 257 5.12 0.49 4.51
CA LYS A 257 6.28 -0.39 4.65
C LYS A 257 6.64 -1.02 3.33
N PHE A 258 7.93 -1.25 3.14
CA PHE A 258 8.43 -2.12 2.11
C PHE A 258 9.46 -3.07 2.72
N GLY A 259 9.54 -4.27 2.15
CA GLY A 259 10.36 -5.34 2.70
C GLY A 259 9.96 -6.69 2.14
N LEU A 260 10.58 -7.75 2.65
CA LEU A 260 10.24 -9.13 2.35
C LEU A 260 9.98 -9.85 3.66
N TYR A 261 9.01 -10.74 3.65
CA TYR A 261 8.93 -11.84 4.59
C TYR A 261 8.64 -13.10 3.80
N ILE A 262 9.52 -14.08 3.85
CA ILE A 262 9.44 -15.32 3.09
C ILE A 262 9.22 -16.45 4.09
N HIS A 263 8.18 -17.27 3.86
CA HIS A 263 7.85 -18.37 4.79
C HIS A 263 8.75 -19.60 4.61
N TYR A 264 9.25 -19.79 3.39
CA TYR A 264 9.96 -20.98 2.93
C TYR A 264 11.25 -20.58 2.20
N SER A 265 12.13 -19.85 2.88
CA SER A 265 13.35 -19.31 2.27
C SER A 265 14.40 -20.41 2.14
N GLU A 266 14.82 -20.70 0.91
CA GLU A 266 15.86 -21.69 0.60
C GLU A 266 17.17 -21.03 0.13
N GLN A 267 17.15 -19.72 -0.06
CA GLN A 267 18.27 -18.90 -0.50
C GLN A 267 18.01 -17.43 -0.13
N ASP A 268 19.02 -16.59 -0.33
CA ASP A 268 18.88 -15.14 -0.31
C ASP A 268 17.88 -14.68 -1.38
N CYS A 269 17.06 -13.70 -1.04
CA CYS A 269 16.11 -13.08 -1.95
C CYS A 269 16.28 -11.56 -1.91
N THR A 270 16.77 -11.01 -3.02
CA THR A 270 17.09 -9.58 -3.13
C THR A 270 16.17 -8.84 -4.10
N TYR A 271 15.78 -7.63 -3.72
CA TYR A 271 15.22 -6.64 -4.64
C TYR A 271 15.72 -5.24 -4.27
N TRP A 272 15.66 -4.33 -5.24
CA TRP A 272 15.98 -2.92 -5.05
C TRP A 272 14.72 -2.08 -5.15
N VAL A 273 14.67 -0.99 -4.39
CA VAL A 273 13.64 0.05 -4.48
C VAL A 273 14.27 1.41 -4.71
N ASP A 274 13.54 2.26 -5.41
CA ASP A 274 13.99 3.60 -5.74
C ASP A 274 12.81 4.56 -5.94
N ASP A 275 13.11 5.86 -5.89
CA ASP A 275 12.21 6.98 -6.20
C ASP A 275 10.78 6.81 -5.65
N LEU A 276 10.67 6.70 -4.34
CA LEU A 276 9.40 6.58 -3.63
C LEU A 276 8.73 7.94 -3.42
N VAL A 277 7.43 7.99 -3.69
CA VAL A 277 6.57 9.15 -3.42
C VAL A 277 5.29 8.69 -2.74
N ILE A 278 4.94 9.31 -1.62
CA ILE A 278 3.63 9.19 -0.97
C ILE A 278 2.88 10.50 -1.17
N SER A 279 1.63 10.44 -1.66
CA SER A 279 0.83 11.63 -1.99
C SER A 279 -0.66 11.39 -1.76
N THR A 280 -1.46 12.46 -1.71
CA THR A 280 -2.93 12.41 -1.71
C THR A 280 -3.53 12.15 -3.10
N ASP A 281 -2.72 12.28 -4.15
CA ASP A 281 -3.12 12.20 -5.55
C ASP A 281 -2.22 11.28 -6.36
N TYR A 282 -2.71 10.84 -7.52
CA TYR A 282 -1.97 9.99 -8.44
C TYR A 282 -0.70 10.70 -8.93
N VAL A 283 0.43 10.00 -8.87
CA VAL A 283 1.75 10.55 -9.20
C VAL A 283 2.12 10.27 -10.65
N GLY A 284 1.95 9.03 -11.10
CA GLY A 284 2.37 8.55 -12.40
C GLY A 284 3.83 8.07 -12.42
N PRO A 285 4.20 7.28 -13.45
CA PRO A 285 5.59 6.96 -13.74
C PRO A 285 6.36 8.22 -14.20
N GLU A 286 7.67 8.14 -14.06
CA GLU A 286 8.65 9.09 -14.56
C GLU A 286 9.38 8.44 -15.73
N ASP A 287 9.79 9.26 -16.68
CA ASP A 287 10.60 8.83 -17.84
C ASP A 287 12.01 8.36 -17.43
#